data_AF-A0A929Z053-F1
#
_entry.id   AF-A0A929Z053-F1
#
_cell.length_a   1.000
_cell.length_b   1.000
_cell.length_c   1.000
_cell.angle_alpha   90.00
_cell.angle_beta   90.00
_cell.angle_gamma   90.00
#
_symmetry.space_group_name_H-M   'P 1'
#
loop_
_entity.id
_entity.type
_entity.pdbx_description
1 polymer ?
#
loop_
_entity_poly.entity_id
_entity_poly.type
_entity_poly.pdbx_seq_one_letter_code
_entity_poly.pdbx_strand_id
1 'polypeptide(L)'
;RYTFLFDTPNFEELATDNQQVRRQAAALLSVAASQAGQSARIAQHRQWLSAQQHQSAEATPPDFTFVIDDTRLATSLSDFRSETGRRLAAQWLDLTEQARATARLREEAERRYAQQRNETDAQILRRTELTLSRLHQDLKTLAKAIRQAEQP
;
A
#
# COMPACT_ATOMS: atom_id res chain seq x y z
N ARG A 1 -21.80 -9.46 -14.79
CA ARG A 1 -22.14 -9.07 -13.40
C ARG A 1 -22.05 -10.36 -12.59
N TYR A 2 -20.92 -10.60 -11.92
CA TYR A 2 -20.72 -11.85 -11.17
C TYR A 2 -21.05 -11.58 -9.71
N THR A 3 -22.08 -12.27 -9.21
CA THR A 3 -22.47 -12.25 -7.80
C THR A 3 -21.79 -13.44 -7.14
N PHE A 4 -20.85 -13.18 -6.23
CA PHE A 4 -20.33 -14.21 -5.35
C PHE A 4 -21.40 -14.50 -4.28
N LEU A 5 -22.14 -15.59 -4.45
CA LEU A 5 -22.94 -16.18 -3.39
C LEU A 5 -21.96 -16.94 -2.49
N PHE A 6 -21.63 -16.35 -1.34
CA PHE A 6 -21.07 -17.12 -0.25
C PHE A 6 -22.23 -17.93 0.35
N ASP A 7 -22.25 -19.23 0.12
CA ASP A 7 -22.97 -20.17 1.00
C ASP A 7 -22.27 -20.10 2.36
N THR A 8 -22.63 -19.12 3.17
CA THR A 8 -22.30 -19.12 4.58
C THR A 8 -23.17 -20.19 5.24
N PRO A 9 -22.59 -21.27 5.80
CA PRO A 9 -23.37 -22.18 6.62
C PRO A 9 -23.96 -21.39 7.78
N ASN A 10 -25.24 -21.66 8.05
CA ASN A 10 -26.05 -21.00 9.05
C ASN A 10 -25.35 -21.09 10.43
N PHE A 11 -24.87 -19.97 10.97
CA PHE A 11 -24.10 -19.92 12.22
C PHE A 11 -24.94 -20.23 13.48
N GLU A 12 -26.25 -20.48 13.33
CA GLU A 12 -27.17 -20.71 14.45
C GLU A 12 -27.13 -22.15 15.02
N GLU A 13 -26.42 -23.09 14.39
CA GLU A 13 -26.28 -24.47 14.94
C GLU A 13 -25.13 -24.66 15.95
N LEU A 14 -24.42 -23.60 16.33
CA LEU A 14 -23.31 -23.68 17.30
C LEU A 14 -23.72 -23.33 18.74
N ALA A 15 -25.00 -23.50 19.09
CA ALA A 15 -25.46 -23.44 20.48
C ALA A 15 -25.19 -24.74 21.27
N THR A 16 -24.31 -25.61 20.79
CA THR A 16 -23.76 -26.71 21.60
C THR A 16 -22.45 -26.25 22.24
N ASP A 17 -22.47 -26.14 23.57
CA ASP A 17 -21.36 -25.73 24.41
C ASP A 17 -20.26 -26.81 24.49
N ASN A 18 -19.62 -27.08 23.34
CA ASN A 18 -18.64 -28.15 23.20
C ASN A 18 -17.25 -27.54 23.01
N GLN A 19 -16.56 -27.32 24.13
CA GLN A 19 -15.22 -26.71 24.18
C GLN A 19 -14.20 -27.44 23.28
N GLN A 20 -14.38 -28.74 23.05
CA GLN A 20 -13.55 -29.54 22.14
C GLN A 20 -13.73 -29.14 20.67
N VAL A 21 -14.96 -28.88 20.21
CA VAL A 21 -15.24 -28.43 18.84
C VAL A 21 -14.65 -27.05 18.60
N ARG A 22 -14.72 -26.14 19.59
CA ARG A 22 -14.06 -24.82 19.50
C ARG A 22 -12.53 -24.94 19.41
N ARG A 23 -11.92 -25.84 20.17
CA ARG A 23 -10.47 -26.10 20.10
C ARG A 23 -10.06 -26.71 18.76
N GLN A 24 -10.84 -27.63 18.21
CA GLN A 24 -10.57 -28.21 16.89
C GLN A 24 -10.76 -27.19 15.76
N ALA A 25 -11.81 -26.37 15.80
CA ALA A 25 -12.02 -25.28 14.85
C ALA A 25 -10.90 -24.22 14.92
N ALA A 26 -10.42 -23.88 16.12
CA ALA A 26 -9.26 -23.00 16.31
C ALA A 26 -7.95 -23.64 15.82
N ALA A 27 -7.77 -24.95 15.97
CA ALA A 27 -6.61 -25.68 15.46
C ALA A 27 -6.56 -25.72 13.92
N LEU A 28 -7.72 -25.76 13.25
CA LEU A 28 -7.85 -25.71 11.79
C LEU A 28 -7.49 -24.35 11.17
N LEU A 29 -7.32 -23.29 11.98
CA LEU A 29 -7.01 -21.92 11.53
C LEU A 29 -5.56 -21.50 11.75
N SER A 30 -4.70 -22.40 12.26
CA SER A 30 -3.29 -22.06 12.44
C SER A 30 -2.56 -22.03 11.09
N VAL A 31 -2.06 -20.85 10.72
CA VAL A 31 -1.19 -20.63 9.56
C VAL A 31 0.04 -21.57 9.60
N ALA A 32 0.51 -21.94 10.80
CA ALA A 32 1.62 -22.87 10.95
C ALA A 32 1.23 -24.31 10.53
N ALA A 33 -0.01 -24.74 10.81
CA ALA A 33 -0.51 -26.04 10.40
C ALA A 33 -0.74 -26.12 8.88
N SER A 34 -1.22 -25.03 8.25
CA SER A 34 -1.39 -24.97 6.80
C SER A 34 -0.09 -24.86 6.02
N GLN A 35 1.02 -24.50 6.68
CA GLN A 35 2.36 -24.43 6.11
C GLN A 35 3.24 -25.66 6.41
N ALA A 36 2.74 -26.62 7.20
CA ALA A 36 3.45 -27.86 7.48
C ALA A 36 3.73 -28.62 6.17
N GLY A 37 5.01 -28.99 5.95
CA GLY A 37 5.45 -29.66 4.72
C GLY A 37 5.69 -28.75 3.50
N GLN A 38 5.40 -27.44 3.58
CA GLN A 38 5.61 -26.48 2.48
C GLN A 38 6.94 -25.70 2.62
N SER A 39 7.80 -26.06 3.58
CA SER A 39 9.03 -25.34 3.91
C SER A 39 9.96 -25.15 2.72
N ALA A 40 10.14 -26.17 1.87
CA ALA A 40 10.95 -26.09 0.66
C ALA A 40 10.37 -25.10 -0.38
N ARG A 41 9.05 -25.11 -0.57
CA ARG A 41 8.35 -24.18 -1.47
C ARG A 41 8.42 -22.74 -0.98
N ILE A 42 8.29 -22.53 0.33
CA ILE A 42 8.44 -21.21 0.98
C ILE A 42 9.89 -20.72 0.82
N ALA A 43 10.89 -21.59 1.01
CA ALA A 43 12.29 -21.24 0.83
C ALA A 43 12.62 -20.87 -0.63
N GLN A 44 12.12 -21.64 -1.60
CA GLN A 44 12.27 -21.36 -3.03
C GLN A 44 11.61 -20.02 -3.39
N HIS A 45 10.40 -19.76 -2.87
CA HIS A 45 9.70 -18.49 -3.11
C HIS A 45 10.45 -17.30 -2.50
N ARG A 46 11.03 -17.46 -1.30
CA ARG A 46 11.89 -16.44 -0.68
C ARG A 46 13.15 -16.16 -1.51
N GLN A 47 13.80 -17.21 -2.02
CA GLN A 47 14.96 -17.06 -2.90
C GLN A 47 14.59 -16.34 -4.20
N TRP A 48 13.48 -16.72 -4.82
CA TRP A 48 12.96 -16.06 -6.03
C TRP A 48 12.66 -14.58 -5.78
N LEU A 49 11.99 -14.24 -4.68
CA LEU A 49 11.74 -12.85 -4.28
C LEU A 49 13.03 -12.07 -4.04
N SER A 50 14.02 -12.67 -3.36
CA SER A 50 15.32 -12.01 -3.14
C SER A 50 16.05 -11.76 -4.46
N ALA A 51 16.00 -12.70 -5.41
CA ALA A 51 16.61 -12.55 -6.73
C ALA A 51 15.91 -11.45 -7.55
N GLN A 52 14.57 -11.37 -7.49
CA GLN A 52 13.82 -10.29 -8.12
C GLN A 52 14.14 -8.91 -7.51
N GLN A 53 14.24 -8.83 -6.19
CA GLN A 53 14.63 -7.59 -5.49
C GLN A 53 16.04 -7.16 -5.89
N HIS A 54 16.99 -8.08 -6.04
CA HIS A 54 18.35 -7.78 -6.48
C HIS A 54 18.39 -7.30 -7.95
N GLN A 55 17.63 -7.92 -8.86
CA GLN A 55 17.52 -7.46 -10.26
C GLN A 55 16.86 -6.08 -10.36
N SER A 56 15.92 -5.77 -9.47
CA SER A 56 15.26 -4.45 -9.42
C SER A 56 16.12 -3.38 -8.75
N ALA A 57 17.16 -3.75 -8.02
CA ALA A 57 18.04 -2.85 -7.28
C ALA A 57 19.25 -2.35 -8.10
N GLU A 58 19.56 -2.98 -9.24
CA GLU A 58 20.67 -2.55 -10.11
C GLU A 58 20.32 -1.31 -10.97
N ALA A 59 19.04 -1.02 -11.17
CA ALA A 59 18.59 0.23 -11.75
C ALA A 59 18.23 1.19 -10.62
N THR A 60 18.96 2.31 -10.50
CA THR A 60 18.51 3.44 -9.68
C THR A 60 17.08 3.78 -10.14
N PRO A 61 16.06 3.64 -9.27
CA PRO A 61 14.70 3.94 -9.67
C PRO A 61 14.67 5.41 -10.13
N PRO A 62 14.08 5.70 -11.30
CA PRO A 62 14.08 7.07 -11.80
C PRO A 62 13.41 8.00 -10.79
N ASP A 63 13.98 9.19 -10.61
CA ASP A 63 13.51 10.19 -9.62
C ASP A 63 12.03 10.55 -9.84
N PHE A 64 11.53 10.37 -11.06
CA PHE A 64 10.16 10.57 -11.45
C PHE A 64 9.62 9.35 -12.21
N THR A 65 8.47 8.84 -11.81
CA THR A 65 7.73 7.82 -12.57
C THR A 65 6.24 8.04 -12.42
N PHE A 66 5.53 8.17 -13.55
CA PHE A 66 4.09 8.38 -13.57
C PHE A 66 3.43 7.52 -14.64
N VAL A 67 2.44 6.73 -14.25
CA VAL A 67 1.68 5.87 -15.17
C VAL A 67 0.54 6.68 -15.80
N ILE A 68 0.64 6.94 -17.10
CA ILE A 68 -0.39 7.65 -17.87
C ILE A 68 -1.52 6.69 -18.23
N ASP A 69 -1.18 5.56 -18.84
CA ASP A 69 -2.09 4.46 -19.19
C ASP A 69 -1.39 3.10 -19.06
N ASP A 70 -2.10 2.01 -19.36
CA ASP A 70 -1.60 0.63 -19.23
C ASP A 70 -0.35 0.35 -20.10
N THR A 71 -0.11 1.17 -21.12
CA THR A 71 1.00 1.04 -22.08
C THR A 71 2.00 2.18 -22.04
N ARG A 72 1.68 3.28 -21.33
CA ARG A 72 2.44 4.53 -21.36
C ARG A 72 2.87 4.92 -19.95
N LEU A 73 4.17 4.82 -19.75
CA LEU A 73 4.88 5.26 -18.56
C LEU A 73 5.66 6.54 -18.88
N ALA A 74 5.50 7.57 -18.05
CA ALA A 74 6.34 8.76 -18.08
C ALA A 74 7.44 8.64 -17.02
N THR A 75 8.68 8.81 -17.46
CA THR A 75 9.89 8.83 -16.62
C THR A 75 10.46 10.25 -16.49
N SER A 76 9.99 11.18 -17.32
CA SER A 76 10.33 12.60 -17.29
C SER A 76 9.08 13.46 -17.54
N LEU A 77 9.11 14.72 -17.09
CA LEU A 77 8.11 15.72 -17.45
C LEU A 77 8.05 15.99 -18.97
N SER A 78 9.13 15.72 -19.71
CA SER A 78 9.14 15.82 -21.17
C SER A 78 8.25 14.79 -21.86
N ASP A 79 7.91 13.69 -21.18
CA ASP A 79 7.16 12.57 -21.76
C ASP A 79 5.66 12.87 -21.90
N PHE A 80 5.20 13.98 -21.32
CA PHE A 80 3.83 14.49 -21.43
C PHE A 80 3.67 15.33 -22.69
N ARG A 81 2.61 15.04 -23.46
CA ARG A 81 2.33 15.69 -24.74
C ARG A 81 1.66 17.04 -24.54
N SER A 82 0.79 17.13 -23.54
CA SER A 82 0.04 18.35 -23.22
C SER A 82 0.85 19.27 -22.32
N GLU A 83 0.88 20.57 -22.63
CA GLU A 83 1.47 21.58 -21.74
C GLU A 83 0.74 21.63 -20.39
N THR A 84 -0.58 21.47 -20.42
CA THR A 84 -1.40 21.35 -19.21
C THR A 84 -1.04 20.09 -18.43
N GLY A 85 -0.86 18.96 -19.12
CA GLY A 85 -0.40 17.70 -18.54
C GLY A 85 0.96 17.85 -17.85
N ARG A 86 1.93 18.49 -18.50
CA ARG A 86 3.25 18.82 -17.94
C ARG A 86 3.16 19.64 -16.66
N ARG A 87 2.35 20.70 -16.65
CA ARG A 87 2.20 21.57 -15.47
C ARG A 87 1.58 20.81 -14.30
N LEU A 88 0.56 20.00 -14.56
CA LEU A 88 -0.08 19.18 -13.54
C LEU A 88 0.86 18.09 -13.02
N ALA A 89 1.68 17.48 -13.89
CA ALA A 89 2.69 16.50 -13.49
C ALA A 89 3.78 17.10 -12.60
N ALA A 90 4.23 18.33 -12.89
CA ALA A 90 5.15 19.06 -12.01
C ALA A 90 4.51 19.32 -10.63
N GLN A 91 3.26 19.78 -10.59
CA GLN A 91 2.54 19.98 -9.33
C GLN A 91 2.35 18.66 -8.55
N TRP A 92 2.10 17.56 -9.26
CA TRP A 92 1.98 16.24 -8.66
C TRP A 92 3.31 15.77 -8.05
N LEU A 93 4.45 16.04 -8.71
CA LEU A 93 5.78 15.76 -8.18
C LEU A 93 6.03 16.53 -6.87
N ASP A 94 5.74 17.83 -6.85
CA ASP A 94 5.92 18.67 -5.66
C ASP A 94 5.07 18.18 -4.47
N LEU A 95 3.82 17.78 -4.73
CA LEU A 95 2.93 17.21 -3.71
C LEU A 95 3.40 15.84 -3.23
N THR A 96 4.02 15.04 -4.11
CA THR A 96 4.59 13.74 -3.75
C THR A 96 5.79 13.92 -2.82
N GLU A 97 6.65 14.89 -3.08
CA GLU A 97 7.77 15.23 -2.19
C GLU A 97 7.28 15.76 -0.83
N GLN A 98 6.23 16.61 -0.81
CA GLN A 98 5.60 17.04 0.44
C GLN A 98 5.00 15.87 1.23
N ALA A 99 4.38 14.91 0.55
CA ALA A 99 3.85 13.70 1.19
C ALA A 99 4.98 12.84 1.77
N ARG A 100 6.10 12.66 1.04
CA ARG A 100 7.29 11.95 1.54
C ARG A 100 7.88 12.62 2.78
N ALA A 101 8.04 13.95 2.76
CA ALA A 101 8.53 14.71 3.90
C ALA A 101 7.60 14.57 5.12
N THR A 102 6.28 14.66 4.90
CA THR A 102 5.28 14.50 5.97
C THR A 102 5.28 13.06 6.53
N ALA A 103 5.49 12.05 5.69
CA ALA A 103 5.59 10.66 6.11
C ALA A 103 6.82 10.41 6.98
N ARG A 104 7.97 11.03 6.66
CA ARG A 104 9.17 10.99 7.50
C ARG A 104 8.91 11.61 8.88
N LEU A 105 8.26 12.78 8.93
CA LEU A 105 7.88 13.42 10.19
C LEU A 105 6.92 12.54 11.03
N ARG A 106 5.97 11.86 10.39
CA ARG A 106 5.10 10.88 11.06
C ARG A 106 5.92 9.74 11.64
N GLU A 107 6.82 9.15 10.87
CA GLU A 107 7.64 8.02 11.32
C GLU A 107 8.56 8.41 12.49
N GLU A 108 9.17 9.60 12.44
CA GLU A 108 9.96 10.14 13.54
C GLU A 108 9.11 10.34 14.81
N ALA A 109 7.93 10.94 14.68
CA ALA A 109 6.99 11.10 15.79
C ALA A 109 6.52 9.74 16.35
N GLU A 110 6.31 8.75 15.49
CA GLU A 110 5.92 7.39 15.86
C GLU A 110 7.02 6.72 16.69
N ARG A 111 8.28 6.84 16.25
CA ARG A 111 9.44 6.34 16.98
C ARG A 111 9.58 7.01 18.35
N ARG A 112 9.44 8.33 18.43
CA ARG A 112 9.51 9.07 19.71
C ARG A 112 8.37 8.70 20.65
N TYR A 113 7.14 8.60 20.13
CA TYR A 113 5.97 8.22 20.91
C TYR A 113 6.08 6.78 21.45
N ALA A 114 6.62 5.85 20.65
CA ALA A 114 6.87 4.48 21.07
C ALA A 114 7.89 4.38 22.21
N GLN A 115 8.92 5.24 22.20
CA GLN A 115 9.92 5.33 23.26
C GLN A 115 9.38 6.01 24.52
N GLN A 116 8.68 7.11 24.35
CA GLN A 116 8.12 7.91 25.44
C GLN A 116 6.72 8.39 25.05
N ARG A 117 5.70 7.75 25.64
CA ARG A 117 4.28 8.06 25.37
C ARG A 117 3.92 9.45 25.86
N ASN A 118 4.15 10.45 25.02
CA ASN A 118 3.88 11.84 25.31
C ASN A 118 2.75 12.40 24.43
N GLU A 119 1.97 13.33 24.99
CA GLU A 119 0.79 13.90 24.34
C GLU A 119 1.16 14.74 23.10
N THR A 120 2.32 15.39 23.12
CA THR A 120 2.79 16.22 22.01
C THR A 120 3.02 15.40 20.73
N ASP A 121 3.70 14.27 20.83
CA ASP A 121 3.92 13.36 19.70
C ASP A 121 2.62 12.70 19.25
N ALA A 122 1.69 12.39 20.16
CA ALA A 122 0.35 11.91 19.78
C ALA A 122 -0.41 12.93 18.91
N GLN A 123 -0.32 14.22 19.25
CA GLN A 123 -0.92 15.30 18.45
C GLN A 123 -0.21 15.48 17.11
N ILE A 124 1.12 15.37 17.07
CA ILE A 124 1.91 15.41 15.83
C ILE A 124 1.52 14.24 14.92
N LEU A 125 1.41 13.03 15.45
CA LEU A 125 0.96 11.84 14.72
C LEU A 125 -0.42 12.06 14.11
N ARG A 126 -1.40 12.48 14.91
CA ARG A 126 -2.76 12.72 14.42
C ARG A 126 -2.80 13.79 13.32
N ARG A 127 -2.03 14.87 13.49
CA ARG A 127 -1.97 15.96 12.50
C ARG A 127 -1.32 15.49 11.20
N THR A 128 -0.19 14.79 11.29
CA THR A 128 0.53 14.28 10.11
C THR A 128 -0.29 13.24 9.36
N GLU A 129 -1.05 12.38 10.04
CA GLU A 129 -1.97 11.42 9.41
C GLU A 129 -3.13 12.10 8.66
N LEU A 130 -3.73 13.14 9.24
CA LEU A 130 -4.74 13.94 8.57
C LEU A 130 -4.19 14.66 7.34
N THR A 131 -2.99 15.24 7.45
CA THR A 131 -2.31 15.88 6.33
C THR A 131 -1.99 14.88 5.22
N LEU A 132 -1.42 13.71 5.54
CA LEU A 132 -1.15 12.66 4.56
C LEU A 132 -2.41 12.18 3.86
N SER A 133 -3.51 12.04 4.59
CA SER A 133 -4.80 11.66 4.02
C SER A 133 -5.29 12.68 2.99
N ARG A 134 -5.15 13.98 3.28
CA ARG A 134 -5.49 15.06 2.34
C ARG A 134 -4.56 15.06 1.13
N LEU A 135 -3.25 15.01 1.36
CA LEU A 135 -2.24 14.97 0.28
C LEU A 135 -2.47 13.78 -0.66
N HIS A 136 -2.77 12.59 -0.13
CA HIS A 136 -3.11 11.44 -0.96
C HIS A 136 -4.38 11.64 -1.80
N GLN A 137 -5.37 12.34 -1.26
CA GLN A 137 -6.59 12.65 -2.02
C GLN A 137 -6.32 13.66 -3.13
N ASP A 138 -5.49 14.68 -2.86
CA ASP A 138 -5.08 15.68 -3.84
C ASP A 138 -4.23 15.03 -4.95
N LEU A 139 -3.28 14.16 -4.58
CA LEU A 139 -2.48 13.38 -5.53
C LEU A 139 -3.34 12.50 -6.44
N LYS A 140 -4.37 11.83 -5.90
CA LYS A 140 -5.33 11.06 -6.72
C LYS A 140 -6.10 11.93 -7.69
N THR A 141 -6.53 13.11 -7.24
CA THR A 141 -7.30 14.05 -8.04
C THR A 141 -6.44 14.61 -9.18
N LEU A 142 -5.21 15.02 -8.88
CA LEU A 142 -4.24 15.46 -9.87
C LEU A 142 -3.86 14.34 -10.85
N ALA A 143 -3.62 13.12 -10.37
CA ALA A 143 -3.32 11.99 -11.25
C ALA A 143 -4.44 11.75 -12.26
N LYS A 144 -5.71 11.87 -11.84
CA LYS A 144 -6.85 11.78 -12.75
C LYS A 144 -6.87 12.93 -13.76
N ALA A 145 -6.63 14.16 -13.32
CA ALA A 145 -6.58 15.34 -14.20
C ALA A 145 -5.45 15.24 -15.24
N ILE A 146 -4.28 14.75 -14.84
CA ILE A 146 -3.15 14.48 -15.74
C ILE A 146 -3.55 13.47 -16.82
N ARG A 147 -4.17 12.34 -16.44
CA ARG A 147 -4.63 11.33 -17.40
C ARG A 147 -5.67 11.88 -18.36
N GLN A 148 -6.61 12.70 -17.88
CA GLN A 148 -7.59 13.37 -18.74
C GLN A 148 -6.95 14.36 -19.71
N ALA A 149 -5.92 15.10 -19.27
CA ALA A 149 -5.20 16.05 -20.12
C ALA A 149 -4.31 15.38 -21.19
N GLU A 150 -3.94 14.12 -20.99
CA GLU A 150 -3.12 13.32 -21.91
C GLU A 150 -3.96 12.39 -22.81
N GLN A 151 -5.28 12.33 -22.62
CA GLN A 151 -6.18 11.66 -23.54
C GLN A 151 -6.29 12.47 -24.85
N PRO A 152 -6.31 11.81 -26.01
CA PRO A 152 -6.42 12.45 -27.32
C PRO A 152 -7.78 13.12 -27.56
#